data_AF-K9VSI0-F1
#
_entry.id   AF-K9VSI0-F1
#
_cell.length_a   1.000
_cell.length_b   1.000
_cell.length_c   1.000
_cell.angle_alpha   90.00
_cell.angle_beta   90.00
_cell.angle_gamma   90.00
#
_symmetry.space_group_name_H-M   'P 1'
#
loop_
_entity.id
_entity.type
_entity.pdbx_description
1 polymer ?
#
loop_
_entity_poly.entity_id
_entity_poly.type
_entity_poly.pdbx_seq_one_letter_code
_entity_poly.pdbx_strand_id
1 'polypeptide(L)'
;MDYLDFIASITERGQIKNFIESDAGVEQQEGKLYSVFAAWWQLHAPDLGKLPKTKKVMELRGEFLHSFVDSLEPVGLLDRFKVAGVVASWWDEVKYELRTLSESDFGGLVDSWVDTIRDALEQDDDTQKNQTKFDPLNHKLVVRLMPDYLEEIADAEAKIAELEQLKVAFEGGEEAQEGEASEEEAEAVNFAKELETRLKTLKGSIKEPKKEIKDLKKNLPLLNAAKIAELEATVEPMEAEVAEIEKQLEPYKDIKNQLNEAKGILRRLKKEVEKRLSAKRAALTDEDCQGLVLAIFKDGLIAELERYVTAHRQQVIVAVENWWDKYRVTLQDIETERDAACQQLSEFLGGLGYA
;
A
#
# COMPACT_ATOMS: atom_id res chain seq x y z
N MET A 1 -14.17 -49.48 0.63
CA MET A 1 -13.68 -48.10 0.42
C MET A 1 -14.14 -47.34 1.64
N ASP A 2 -13.21 -46.86 2.45
CA ASP A 2 -13.54 -45.99 3.56
C ASP A 2 -13.89 -44.62 2.97
N TYR A 3 -15.07 -44.12 3.29
CA TYR A 3 -15.48 -42.77 2.90
C TYR A 3 -14.64 -41.78 3.70
N LEU A 4 -14.06 -40.79 3.02
CA LEU A 4 -13.35 -39.69 3.68
C LEU A 4 -14.33 -38.53 3.82
N ASP A 5 -14.46 -38.01 5.03
CA ASP A 5 -15.31 -36.84 5.32
C ASP A 5 -14.45 -35.61 5.62
N PHE A 6 -15.03 -34.42 5.45
CA PHE A 6 -14.39 -33.18 5.85
C PHE A 6 -14.27 -33.13 7.37
N ILE A 7 -13.18 -32.56 7.86
CA ILE A 7 -12.97 -32.37 9.29
C ILE A 7 -14.08 -31.48 9.87
N ALA A 8 -14.59 -31.83 11.05
CA ALA A 8 -15.71 -31.14 11.68
C ALA A 8 -15.43 -29.66 12.03
N SER A 9 -14.15 -29.26 12.10
CA SER A 9 -13.75 -27.88 12.36
C SER A 9 -13.97 -26.93 11.17
N ILE A 10 -14.12 -27.47 9.95
CA ILE A 10 -14.49 -26.69 8.78
C ILE A 10 -16.01 -26.81 8.64
N THR A 11 -16.72 -25.76 9.00
CA THR A 11 -18.18 -25.63 8.88
C THR A 11 -18.58 -24.90 7.61
N GLU A 12 -17.71 -24.04 7.08
CA GLU A 12 -18.00 -23.18 5.93
C GLU A 12 -16.86 -23.20 4.89
N ARG A 13 -17.22 -23.07 3.61
CA ARG A 13 -16.28 -23.02 2.48
C ARG A 13 -15.17 -21.99 2.68
N GLY A 14 -15.51 -20.80 3.21
CA GLY A 14 -14.56 -19.71 3.43
C GLY A 14 -13.44 -20.03 4.43
N GLN A 15 -13.60 -21.06 5.27
CA GLN A 15 -12.59 -21.46 6.26
C GLN A 15 -11.48 -22.32 5.65
N ILE A 16 -11.71 -22.95 4.48
CA ILE A 16 -10.78 -23.88 3.84
C ILE A 16 -9.43 -23.20 3.55
N LYS A 17 -9.46 -21.98 3.03
CA LYS A 17 -8.25 -21.22 2.72
C LYS A 17 -7.37 -21.06 3.95
N ASN A 18 -7.90 -20.44 5.01
CA ASN A 18 -7.14 -20.18 6.23
C ASN A 18 -6.70 -21.49 6.90
N PHE A 19 -7.51 -22.55 6.82
CA PHE A 19 -7.15 -23.85 7.35
C PHE A 19 -5.92 -24.45 6.65
N ILE A 20 -5.88 -24.41 5.31
CA ILE A 20 -4.74 -24.91 4.54
C ILE A 20 -3.50 -24.03 4.75
N GLU A 21 -3.68 -22.71 4.74
CA GLU A 21 -2.57 -21.75 4.89
C GLU A 21 -1.90 -21.82 6.27
N SER A 22 -2.66 -22.19 7.32
CA SER A 22 -2.13 -22.36 8.68
C SER A 22 -1.81 -23.81 9.05
N ASP A 23 -1.89 -24.74 8.09
CA ASP A 23 -1.56 -26.14 8.34
C ASP A 23 -0.04 -26.30 8.54
N ALA A 24 0.33 -26.94 9.66
CA ALA A 24 1.74 -27.11 10.02
C ALA A 24 2.53 -27.95 8.99
N GLY A 25 1.87 -28.88 8.29
CA GLY A 25 2.50 -29.67 7.23
C GLY A 25 2.79 -28.83 5.99
N VAL A 26 1.87 -27.92 5.63
CA VAL A 26 2.07 -26.94 4.56
C VAL A 26 3.23 -26.00 4.90
N GLU A 27 3.20 -25.38 6.09
CA GLU A 27 4.27 -24.48 6.55
C GLU A 27 5.64 -25.18 6.60
N GLN A 28 5.68 -26.43 7.11
CA GLN A 28 6.91 -27.21 7.18
C GLN A 28 7.47 -27.51 5.78
N GLN A 29 6.61 -27.87 4.83
CA GLN A 29 7.02 -28.25 3.49
C GLN A 29 7.49 -27.03 2.67
N GLU A 30 6.81 -25.89 2.80
CA GLU A 30 7.28 -24.61 2.24
C GLU A 30 8.61 -24.19 2.89
N GLY A 31 8.71 -24.24 4.21
CA GLY A 31 9.96 -23.96 4.94
C GLY A 31 11.13 -24.84 4.51
N LYS A 32 10.88 -26.13 4.24
CA LYS A 32 11.89 -27.04 3.70
C LYS A 32 12.37 -26.59 2.32
N LEU A 33 11.47 -26.20 1.42
CA LEU A 33 11.83 -25.67 0.10
C LEU A 33 12.75 -24.44 0.22
N TYR A 34 12.39 -23.48 1.06
CA TYR A 34 13.20 -22.27 1.26
C TYR A 34 14.55 -22.57 1.92
N SER A 35 14.64 -23.56 2.82
CA SER A 35 15.91 -23.99 3.41
C SER A 35 16.85 -24.61 2.36
N VAL A 36 16.33 -25.43 1.46
CA VAL A 36 17.09 -26.04 0.36
C VAL A 36 17.53 -24.98 -0.64
N PHE A 37 16.64 -24.05 -0.98
CA PHE A 37 16.98 -22.88 -1.79
C PHE A 37 18.13 -22.07 -1.17
N ALA A 38 18.06 -21.77 0.13
CA ALA A 38 19.08 -20.99 0.81
C ALA A 38 20.45 -21.69 0.78
N ALA A 39 20.48 -23.00 1.00
CA ALA A 39 21.70 -23.81 0.91
C ALA A 39 22.26 -23.84 -0.52
N TRP A 40 21.40 -24.03 -1.52
CA TRP A 40 21.78 -23.98 -2.93
C TRP A 40 22.37 -22.62 -3.31
N TRP A 41 21.73 -21.51 -2.93
CA TRP A 41 22.22 -20.17 -3.21
C TRP A 41 23.60 -19.94 -2.59
N GLN A 42 23.81 -20.35 -1.34
CA GLN A 42 25.12 -20.23 -0.69
C GLN A 42 26.23 -20.98 -1.45
N LEU A 43 25.91 -22.13 -2.05
CA LEU A 43 26.86 -22.93 -2.81
C LEU A 43 27.20 -22.31 -4.18
N HIS A 44 26.19 -21.79 -4.89
CA HIS A 44 26.34 -21.38 -6.30
C HIS A 44 26.54 -19.86 -6.52
N ALA A 45 26.14 -19.01 -5.58
CA ALA A 45 26.38 -17.55 -5.66
C ALA A 45 27.86 -17.16 -5.83
N PRO A 46 28.85 -17.88 -5.26
CA PRO A 46 30.26 -17.59 -5.52
C PRO A 46 30.66 -17.68 -7.01
N ASP A 47 30.00 -18.51 -7.82
CA ASP A 47 30.33 -18.62 -9.25
C ASP A 47 29.78 -17.44 -10.06
N LEU A 48 28.61 -16.94 -9.68
CA LEU A 48 28.10 -15.64 -10.14
C LEU A 48 29.02 -14.49 -9.70
N GLY A 49 29.58 -14.56 -8.48
CA GLY A 49 30.62 -13.65 -7.98
C GLY A 49 31.88 -13.59 -8.87
N LYS A 50 32.20 -14.69 -9.56
CA LYS A 50 33.36 -14.76 -10.47
C LYS A 50 33.03 -14.33 -11.90
N LEU A 51 31.76 -14.02 -12.21
CA LEU A 51 31.30 -13.73 -13.57
C LEU A 51 32.09 -12.62 -14.28
N PRO A 52 32.45 -11.49 -13.62
CA PRO A 52 33.30 -10.46 -14.26
C PRO A 52 34.65 -11.00 -14.77
N LYS A 53 35.20 -12.02 -14.10
CA LYS A 53 36.48 -12.64 -14.45
C LYS A 53 36.31 -13.72 -15.51
N THR A 54 35.26 -14.55 -15.40
CA THR A 54 35.06 -15.70 -16.31
C THR A 54 34.44 -15.30 -17.64
N LYS A 55 33.57 -14.27 -17.64
CA LYS A 55 32.78 -13.79 -18.79
C LYS A 55 31.89 -14.86 -19.44
N LYS A 56 31.68 -15.99 -18.75
CA LYS A 56 31.00 -17.18 -19.25
C LYS A 56 29.53 -17.19 -18.82
N VAL A 57 28.76 -16.20 -19.27
CA VAL A 57 27.34 -16.02 -18.90
C VAL A 57 26.50 -17.27 -19.22
N MET A 58 26.72 -17.89 -20.39
CA MET A 58 25.94 -19.06 -20.81
C MET A 58 26.32 -20.35 -20.09
N GLU A 59 27.58 -20.51 -19.67
CA GLU A 59 27.98 -21.65 -18.84
C GLU A 59 27.37 -21.52 -17.44
N LEU A 60 27.40 -20.31 -16.86
CA LEU A 60 26.72 -20.02 -15.60
C LEU A 60 25.21 -20.29 -15.68
N ARG A 61 24.57 -19.93 -16.81
CA ARG A 61 23.16 -20.24 -17.07
C ARG A 61 22.89 -21.73 -17.00
N GLY A 62 23.68 -22.52 -17.72
CA GLY A 62 23.51 -23.97 -17.77
C GLY A 62 23.65 -24.60 -16.38
N GLU A 63 24.67 -24.19 -15.63
CA GLU A 63 24.93 -24.67 -14.28
C GLU A 63 23.79 -24.30 -13.32
N PHE A 64 23.32 -23.04 -13.35
CA PHE A 64 22.23 -22.59 -12.50
C PHE A 64 20.91 -23.32 -12.83
N LEU A 65 20.57 -23.46 -14.12
CA LEU A 65 19.36 -24.17 -14.53
C LEU A 65 19.37 -25.64 -14.07
N HIS A 66 20.50 -26.33 -14.25
CA HIS A 66 20.60 -27.75 -13.92
C HIS A 66 20.65 -27.98 -12.40
N SER A 67 21.59 -27.33 -11.71
CA SER A 67 21.79 -27.53 -10.27
C SER A 67 20.59 -27.08 -9.42
N PHE A 68 19.86 -26.04 -9.86
CA PHE A 68 18.66 -25.58 -9.17
C PHE A 68 17.56 -26.63 -9.20
N VAL A 69 17.31 -27.23 -10.37
CA VAL A 69 16.33 -28.30 -10.54
C VAL A 69 16.73 -29.52 -9.72
N ASP A 70 17.97 -29.97 -9.86
CA ASP A 70 18.49 -31.15 -9.14
C ASP A 70 18.40 -31.00 -7.61
N SER A 71 18.52 -29.76 -7.10
CA SER A 71 18.46 -29.48 -5.67
C SER A 71 17.03 -29.33 -5.15
N LEU A 72 16.15 -28.62 -5.86
CA LEU A 72 14.82 -28.26 -5.36
C LEU A 72 13.72 -29.26 -5.76
N GLU A 73 13.84 -29.97 -6.88
CA GLU A 73 12.87 -30.99 -7.31
C GLU A 73 12.65 -32.09 -6.23
N PRO A 74 13.70 -32.62 -5.56
CA PRO A 74 13.54 -33.64 -4.53
C PRO A 74 12.73 -33.21 -3.30
N VAL A 75 12.50 -31.89 -3.11
CA VAL A 75 11.63 -31.41 -2.04
C VAL A 75 10.19 -31.88 -2.28
N GLY A 76 9.76 -31.93 -3.55
CA GLY A 76 8.45 -32.46 -3.95
C GLY A 76 7.28 -31.48 -3.83
N LEU A 77 7.53 -30.21 -3.45
CA LEU A 77 6.48 -29.18 -3.39
C LEU A 77 6.10 -28.65 -4.79
N LEU A 78 7.09 -28.50 -5.67
CA LEU A 78 6.90 -28.08 -7.06
C LEU A 78 7.41 -29.18 -7.98
N ASP A 79 6.69 -29.44 -9.07
CA ASP A 79 7.17 -30.37 -10.09
C ASP A 79 8.40 -29.80 -10.83
N ARG A 80 9.12 -30.68 -11.52
CA ARG A 80 10.32 -30.34 -12.28
C ARG A 80 10.13 -29.16 -13.24
N PHE A 81 8.98 -29.07 -13.91
CA PHE A 81 8.72 -28.03 -14.89
C PHE A 81 8.53 -26.68 -14.19
N LYS A 82 7.85 -26.65 -13.05
CA LYS A 82 7.70 -25.44 -12.22
C LYS A 82 9.05 -24.98 -11.66
N VAL A 83 9.86 -25.90 -11.11
CA VAL A 83 11.19 -25.56 -10.58
C VAL A 83 12.11 -25.01 -11.69
N ALA A 84 12.13 -25.64 -12.86
CA ALA A 84 12.87 -25.13 -14.01
C ALA A 84 12.33 -23.76 -14.49
N GLY A 85 11.02 -23.57 -14.42
CA GLY A 85 10.34 -22.32 -14.77
C GLY A 85 10.76 -21.14 -13.88
N VAL A 86 10.95 -21.36 -12.58
CA VAL A 86 11.40 -20.34 -11.62
C VAL A 86 12.76 -19.76 -12.05
N VAL A 87 13.78 -20.61 -12.17
CA VAL A 87 15.14 -20.17 -12.51
C VAL A 87 15.24 -19.63 -13.95
N ALA A 88 14.45 -20.17 -14.88
CA ALA A 88 14.37 -19.66 -16.24
C ALA A 88 13.79 -18.24 -16.30
N SER A 89 12.68 -18.02 -15.59
CA SER A 89 11.99 -16.71 -15.54
C SER A 89 12.87 -15.65 -14.90
N TRP A 90 13.46 -15.97 -13.73
CA TRP A 90 14.41 -15.09 -13.05
C TRP A 90 15.59 -14.72 -13.95
N TRP A 91 16.18 -15.70 -14.65
CA TRP A 91 17.30 -15.40 -15.54
C TRP A 91 16.90 -14.49 -16.70
N ASP A 92 15.71 -14.69 -17.27
CA ASP A 92 15.21 -13.82 -18.35
C ASP A 92 15.00 -12.38 -17.88
N GLU A 93 14.66 -12.18 -16.61
CA GLU A 93 14.55 -10.87 -15.97
C GLU A 93 15.92 -10.20 -15.82
N VAL A 94 16.92 -10.91 -15.28
CA VAL A 94 18.23 -10.33 -14.95
C VAL A 94 19.30 -10.46 -16.06
N LYS A 95 18.97 -11.01 -17.23
CA LYS A 95 19.96 -11.33 -18.28
C LYS A 95 20.75 -10.12 -18.77
N TYR A 96 20.16 -8.93 -18.79
CA TYR A 96 20.84 -7.72 -19.23
C TYR A 96 21.82 -7.23 -18.16
N GLU A 97 21.44 -7.29 -16.89
CA GLU A 97 22.31 -6.98 -15.77
C GLU A 97 23.45 -7.99 -15.65
N LEU A 98 23.19 -9.29 -15.87
CA LEU A 98 24.24 -10.32 -15.93
C LEU A 98 25.21 -10.07 -17.09
N ARG A 99 24.70 -9.59 -18.23
CA ARG A 99 25.54 -9.21 -19.36
C ARG A 99 26.40 -8.01 -19.01
N THR A 100 25.82 -6.93 -18.48
CA THR A 100 26.57 -5.76 -18.01
C THR A 100 27.63 -6.17 -17.00
N LEU A 101 27.28 -6.97 -16.00
CA LEU A 101 28.20 -7.51 -14.99
C LEU A 101 29.36 -8.30 -15.60
N SER A 102 29.14 -9.03 -16.70
CA SER A 102 30.19 -9.79 -17.40
C SER A 102 31.12 -8.92 -18.26
N GLU A 103 30.62 -7.78 -18.72
CA GLU A 103 31.36 -6.82 -19.54
C GLU A 103 32.16 -5.84 -18.66
N SER A 104 31.64 -5.51 -17.48
CA SER A 104 32.25 -4.65 -16.45
C SER A 104 32.59 -5.44 -15.17
N ASP A 105 32.28 -4.88 -14.02
CA ASP A 105 32.30 -5.49 -12.69
C ASP A 105 31.00 -5.12 -11.92
N PHE A 106 30.94 -5.48 -10.63
CA PHE A 106 29.81 -5.17 -9.76
C PHE A 106 29.62 -3.66 -9.55
N GLY A 107 30.72 -2.89 -9.51
CA GLY A 107 30.66 -1.44 -9.41
C GLY A 107 29.98 -0.84 -10.64
N GLY A 108 30.45 -1.19 -11.84
CA GLY A 108 29.89 -0.72 -13.09
C GLY A 108 28.41 -1.07 -13.29
N LEU A 109 27.95 -2.23 -12.82
CA LEU A 109 26.51 -2.54 -12.83
C LEU A 109 25.72 -1.61 -11.90
N VAL A 110 26.22 -1.37 -10.69
CA VAL A 110 25.55 -0.45 -9.76
C VAL A 110 25.55 0.98 -10.30
N ASP A 111 26.65 1.44 -10.92
CA ASP A 111 26.72 2.74 -11.59
C ASP A 111 25.70 2.83 -12.72
N SER A 112 25.56 1.78 -13.54
CA SER A 112 24.53 1.71 -14.59
C SER A 112 23.11 1.84 -14.04
N TRP A 113 22.82 1.27 -12.87
CA TRP A 113 21.53 1.45 -12.20
C TRP A 113 21.34 2.88 -11.67
N VAL A 114 22.38 3.48 -11.07
CA VAL A 114 22.34 4.88 -10.62
C VAL A 114 22.10 5.82 -11.80
N ASP A 115 22.75 5.59 -12.92
CA ASP A 115 22.58 6.36 -14.15
C ASP A 115 21.14 6.24 -14.67
N THR A 116 20.59 5.03 -14.72
CA THR A 116 19.18 4.80 -15.13
C THR A 116 18.20 5.52 -14.22
N ILE A 117 18.44 5.52 -12.91
CA ILE A 117 17.61 6.25 -11.93
C ILE A 117 17.71 7.75 -12.15
N ARG A 118 18.93 8.29 -12.31
CA ARG A 118 19.15 9.73 -12.54
C ARG A 118 18.46 10.18 -13.82
N ASP A 119 18.65 9.45 -14.92
CA ASP A 119 18.03 9.77 -16.21
C ASP A 119 16.50 9.78 -16.12
N ALA A 120 15.92 8.92 -15.27
CA ALA A 120 14.47 8.92 -15.04
C ALA A 120 14.00 10.06 -14.12
N LEU A 121 14.83 10.53 -13.19
CA LEU A 121 14.54 11.69 -12.33
C LEU A 121 14.67 13.02 -13.07
N GLU A 122 15.54 13.10 -14.07
CA GLU A 122 15.74 14.29 -14.91
C GLU A 122 14.65 14.46 -15.98
N GLN A 123 13.91 13.40 -16.32
CA GLN A 123 12.81 13.48 -17.28
C GLN A 123 11.62 14.26 -16.70
N ASP A 124 11.23 15.34 -17.36
CA ASP A 124 10.06 16.15 -16.99
C ASP A 124 8.76 15.32 -17.03
N ASP A 125 7.79 15.67 -16.17
CA ASP A 125 6.47 15.02 -16.02
C ASP A 125 5.69 14.85 -17.35
N ASP A 126 5.94 15.73 -18.33
CA ASP A 126 5.29 15.65 -19.65
C ASP A 126 5.86 14.54 -20.55
N THR A 127 7.11 14.13 -20.32
CA THR A 127 7.78 13.03 -21.03
C THR A 127 7.36 11.65 -20.48
N GLN A 128 6.99 11.58 -19.19
CA GLN A 128 6.58 10.34 -18.52
C GLN A 128 5.19 9.83 -18.90
N LYS A 129 4.33 10.67 -19.51
CA LYS A 129 2.94 10.29 -19.86
C LYS A 129 2.83 9.22 -20.96
N ASN A 130 3.88 8.99 -21.75
CA ASN A 130 3.85 8.10 -22.92
C ASN A 130 4.72 6.84 -22.79
N GLN A 131 5.33 6.58 -21.63
CA GLN A 131 6.12 5.37 -21.38
C GLN A 131 5.60 4.65 -20.14
N THR A 132 5.75 3.33 -20.10
CA THR A 132 5.51 2.53 -18.90
C THR A 132 6.26 3.19 -17.75
N LYS A 133 5.53 3.69 -16.75
CA LYS A 133 6.04 4.61 -15.72
C LYS A 133 7.14 3.91 -14.92
N PHE A 134 8.40 4.08 -15.31
CA PHE A 134 9.54 3.69 -14.48
C PHE A 134 9.50 4.57 -13.23
N ASP A 135 9.41 3.94 -12.07
CA ASP A 135 9.38 4.64 -10.79
C ASP A 135 10.77 4.55 -10.13
N PRO A 136 11.55 5.65 -10.12
CA PRO A 136 12.90 5.64 -9.57
C PRO A 136 12.95 5.31 -8.07
N LEU A 137 11.90 5.65 -7.30
CA LEU A 137 11.86 5.40 -5.85
C LEU A 137 11.65 3.91 -5.54
N ASN A 138 10.94 3.20 -6.41
CA ASN A 138 10.70 1.77 -6.29
C ASN A 138 11.77 0.90 -6.96
N HIS A 139 12.81 1.51 -7.55
CA HIS A 139 13.90 0.74 -8.13
C HIS A 139 14.64 -0.08 -7.05
N LYS A 140 14.94 -1.35 -7.34
CA LYS A 140 15.60 -2.31 -6.43
C LYS A 140 16.84 -1.78 -5.71
N LEU A 141 17.62 -0.93 -6.37
CA LEU A 141 18.79 -0.28 -5.78
C LEU A 141 18.40 0.72 -4.66
N VAL A 142 17.37 1.55 -4.90
CA VAL A 142 16.89 2.56 -3.95
C VAL A 142 16.28 1.88 -2.73
N VAL A 143 15.41 0.90 -2.97
CA VAL A 143 14.77 0.10 -1.90
C VAL A 143 15.81 -0.53 -0.99
N ARG A 144 16.93 -1.01 -1.55
CA ARG A 144 17.97 -1.69 -0.77
C ARG A 144 18.95 -0.75 -0.07
N LEU A 145 19.34 0.37 -0.70
CA LEU A 145 20.37 1.27 -0.18
C LEU A 145 19.83 2.39 0.71
N MET A 146 18.56 2.74 0.55
CA MET A 146 17.96 3.93 1.18
C MET A 146 16.63 3.62 1.91
N PRO A 147 16.51 2.55 2.70
CA PRO A 147 15.26 2.22 3.40
C PRO A 147 14.81 3.35 4.35
N ASP A 148 15.72 3.87 5.18
CA ASP A 148 15.42 4.97 6.12
C ASP A 148 14.89 6.23 5.40
N TYR A 149 15.38 6.48 4.18
CA TYR A 149 14.93 7.63 3.40
C TYR A 149 13.58 7.38 2.72
N LEU A 150 13.30 6.13 2.30
CA LEU A 150 11.96 5.76 1.86
C LEU A 150 10.95 5.84 3.01
N GLU A 151 11.37 5.53 4.24
CA GLU A 151 10.56 5.72 5.44
C GLU A 151 10.29 7.22 5.69
N GLU A 152 11.30 8.10 5.57
CA GLU A 152 11.08 9.57 5.63
C GLU A 152 10.02 10.05 4.60
N ILE A 153 10.02 9.48 3.39
CA ILE A 153 9.02 9.79 2.36
C ILE A 153 7.64 9.27 2.78
N ALA A 154 7.57 8.01 3.23
CA ALA A 154 6.33 7.37 3.66
C ALA A 154 5.69 8.12 4.84
N ASP A 155 6.49 8.56 5.82
CA ASP A 155 6.03 9.36 6.96
C ASP A 155 5.46 10.71 6.51
N ALA A 156 6.11 11.38 5.57
CA ALA A 156 5.61 12.64 5.02
C ALA A 156 4.30 12.43 4.25
N GLU A 157 4.17 11.35 3.48
CA GLU A 157 2.94 10.99 2.76
C GLU A 157 1.81 10.60 3.72
N ALA A 158 2.11 9.83 4.76
CA ALA A 158 1.17 9.47 5.82
C ALA A 158 0.68 10.71 6.57
N LYS A 159 1.57 11.65 6.89
CA LYS A 159 1.18 12.91 7.56
C LYS A 159 0.29 13.78 6.68
N ILE A 160 0.56 13.83 5.37
CA ILE A 160 -0.32 14.52 4.42
C ILE A 160 -1.69 13.87 4.39
N ALA A 161 -1.76 12.54 4.32
CA ALA A 161 -3.02 11.80 4.31
C ALA A 161 -3.84 12.05 5.60
N GLU A 162 -3.21 12.00 6.77
CA GLU A 162 -3.83 12.31 8.07
C GLU A 162 -4.38 13.74 8.09
N LEU A 163 -3.59 14.73 7.66
CA LEU A 163 -4.01 16.13 7.64
C LEU A 163 -5.12 16.40 6.61
N GLU A 164 -5.11 15.71 5.47
CA GLU A 164 -6.19 15.77 4.49
C GLU A 164 -7.49 15.18 5.04
N GLN A 165 -7.42 14.06 5.78
CA GLN A 165 -8.58 13.51 6.49
C GLN A 165 -9.12 14.48 7.56
N LEU A 166 -8.25 15.06 8.39
CA LEU A 166 -8.65 16.06 9.39
C LEU A 166 -9.27 17.31 8.75
N LYS A 167 -8.72 17.74 7.61
CA LYS A 167 -9.27 18.85 6.83
C LYS A 167 -10.66 18.54 6.32
N VAL A 168 -10.88 17.34 5.76
CA VAL A 168 -12.19 16.89 5.27
C VAL A 168 -13.18 16.76 6.41
N ALA A 169 -12.77 16.20 7.56
CA ALA A 169 -13.60 16.10 8.75
C ALA A 169 -14.05 17.49 9.25
N PHE A 170 -13.14 18.47 9.28
CA PHE A 170 -13.50 19.85 9.63
C PHE A 170 -14.47 20.47 8.59
N GLU A 171 -14.23 20.23 7.30
CA GLU A 171 -15.08 20.73 6.22
C GLU A 171 -16.50 20.13 6.24
N GLY A 172 -16.67 18.94 6.84
CA GLY A 172 -17.94 18.24 6.99
C GLY A 172 -18.82 18.66 8.18
N GLY A 173 -18.30 19.40 9.16
CA GLY A 173 -19.08 19.87 10.33
C GLY A 173 -19.53 18.77 11.30
N GLU A 174 -20.49 19.09 12.19
CA GLU A 174 -21.00 18.18 13.24
C GLU A 174 -21.86 17.00 12.71
N GLU A 175 -22.31 17.04 11.45
CA GLU A 175 -23.15 15.98 10.85
C GLU A 175 -22.39 14.67 10.55
N ALA A 176 -21.06 14.64 10.69
CA ALA A 176 -20.25 13.44 10.48
C ALA A 176 -20.20 12.47 11.68
N GLN A 177 -20.79 12.81 12.84
CA GLN A 177 -20.78 11.95 14.04
C GLN A 177 -22.05 11.09 14.24
N GLU A 178 -23.15 11.34 13.53
CA GLU A 178 -24.36 10.54 13.61
C GLU A 178 -24.98 10.30 12.22
N GLY A 179 -24.62 9.19 11.57
CA GLY A 179 -25.42 8.66 10.46
C GLY A 179 -24.61 8.12 9.29
N GLU A 180 -24.86 6.86 8.95
CA GLU A 180 -24.52 6.26 7.67
C GLU A 180 -25.06 7.15 6.53
N ALA A 181 -24.16 7.85 5.83
CA ALA A 181 -24.54 8.61 4.65
C ALA A 181 -24.69 7.67 3.45
N SER A 182 -25.92 7.51 2.94
CA SER A 182 -26.16 6.88 1.63
C SER A 182 -25.71 7.81 0.51
N GLU A 183 -25.22 7.23 -0.59
CA GLU A 183 -24.52 7.86 -1.71
C GLU A 183 -25.30 8.84 -2.60
N GLU A 184 -26.50 9.30 -2.24
CA GLU A 184 -27.28 10.20 -3.10
C GLU A 184 -27.63 11.52 -2.39
N GLU A 185 -27.13 12.61 -3.00
CA GLU A 185 -27.49 14.02 -2.78
C GLU A 185 -27.00 14.72 -1.49
N ALA A 186 -25.81 15.31 -1.56
CA ALA A 186 -25.59 16.65 -0.99
C ALA A 186 -24.41 17.33 -1.70
N GLU A 187 -24.64 18.50 -2.29
CA GLU A 187 -23.63 19.56 -2.28
C GLU A 187 -23.39 19.91 -0.81
N ALA A 188 -22.69 19.05 -0.06
CA ALA A 188 -22.45 19.21 1.36
C ALA A 188 -21.72 20.54 1.54
N VAL A 189 -22.41 21.49 2.18
CA VAL A 189 -21.93 22.85 2.31
C VAL A 189 -20.67 22.80 3.16
N ASN A 190 -19.54 23.17 2.56
CA ASN A 190 -18.25 23.14 3.23
C ASN A 190 -18.27 24.11 4.43
N PHE A 191 -18.35 23.55 5.65
CA PHE A 191 -18.51 24.30 6.90
C PHE A 191 -17.42 25.37 7.08
N ALA A 192 -16.18 25.05 6.69
CA ALA A 192 -15.08 26.00 6.72
C ALA A 192 -15.33 27.22 5.81
N LYS A 193 -15.85 27.00 4.59
CA LYS A 193 -16.19 28.10 3.66
C LYS A 193 -17.36 28.94 4.16
N GLU A 194 -18.33 28.35 4.84
CA GLU A 194 -19.42 29.10 5.46
C GLU A 194 -18.89 30.03 6.56
N LEU A 195 -18.06 29.50 7.46
CA LEU A 195 -17.40 30.27 8.50
C LEU A 195 -16.53 31.38 7.91
N GLU A 196 -15.73 31.10 6.87
CA GLU A 196 -14.91 32.11 6.19
C GLU A 196 -15.78 33.22 5.55
N THR A 197 -16.92 32.85 4.96
CA THR A 197 -17.86 33.81 4.33
C THR A 197 -18.58 34.66 5.38
N ARG A 198 -19.04 34.04 6.48
CA ARG A 198 -19.66 34.72 7.63
C ARG A 198 -18.68 35.67 8.32
N LEU A 199 -17.42 35.23 8.49
CA LEU A 199 -16.35 36.08 9.00
C LEU A 199 -16.13 37.31 8.11
N LYS A 200 -16.08 37.12 6.79
CA LYS A 200 -15.86 38.22 5.82
C LYS A 200 -17.03 39.22 5.82
N THR A 201 -18.26 38.72 5.86
CA THR A 201 -19.46 39.57 5.89
C THR A 201 -19.57 40.37 7.20
N LEU A 202 -19.42 39.71 8.36
CA LEU A 202 -19.40 40.39 9.67
C LEU A 202 -18.30 41.44 9.77
N LYS A 203 -17.06 41.11 9.37
CA LYS A 203 -15.94 42.08 9.34
C LYS A 203 -16.23 43.26 8.41
N GLY A 204 -16.94 43.04 7.31
CA GLY A 204 -17.41 44.10 6.42
C GLY A 204 -18.43 45.01 7.11
N SER A 205 -19.46 44.42 7.72
CA SER A 205 -20.56 45.15 8.37
C SER A 205 -20.13 45.96 9.58
N ILE A 206 -19.16 45.50 10.36
CA ILE A 206 -18.66 46.26 11.53
C ILE A 206 -17.60 47.32 11.17
N LYS A 207 -17.07 47.33 9.94
CA LYS A 207 -15.96 48.21 9.55
C LYS A 207 -16.33 49.69 9.59
N GLU A 208 -17.48 50.05 9.02
CA GLU A 208 -17.96 51.45 9.02
C GLU A 208 -18.45 51.91 10.40
N PRO A 209 -19.29 51.14 11.11
CA PRO A 209 -19.68 51.48 12.48
C PRO A 209 -18.48 51.68 13.43
N LYS A 210 -17.45 50.82 13.36
CA LYS A 210 -16.22 51.00 14.14
C LYS A 210 -15.48 52.29 13.81
N LYS A 211 -15.44 52.66 12.53
CA LYS A 211 -14.82 53.91 12.09
C LYS A 211 -15.60 55.11 12.60
N GLU A 212 -16.93 55.07 12.52
CA GLU A 212 -17.82 56.12 13.02
C GLU A 212 -17.71 56.28 14.55
N ILE A 213 -17.70 55.18 15.32
CA ILE A 213 -17.44 55.21 16.76
C ILE A 213 -16.09 55.89 17.06
N LYS A 214 -15.03 55.53 16.33
CA LYS A 214 -13.69 56.10 16.52
C LYS A 214 -13.65 57.60 16.22
N ASP A 215 -14.31 58.04 15.16
CA ASP A 215 -14.37 59.45 14.75
C ASP A 215 -15.23 60.28 15.73
N LEU A 216 -16.37 59.74 16.19
CA LEU A 216 -17.25 60.38 17.19
C LEU A 216 -16.60 60.47 18.57
N LYS A 217 -15.81 59.47 18.98
CA LYS A 217 -15.00 59.53 20.20
C LYS A 217 -13.91 60.61 20.13
N LYS A 218 -13.37 60.87 18.94
CA LYS A 218 -12.31 61.88 18.71
C LYS A 218 -12.87 63.31 18.61
N ASN A 219 -14.06 63.48 18.04
CA ASN A 219 -14.71 64.78 17.82
C ASN A 219 -15.98 64.92 18.69
N LEU A 220 -15.83 65.57 19.86
CA LEU A 220 -16.91 65.91 20.80
C LEU A 220 -17.65 64.69 21.39
N PRO A 221 -16.97 63.83 22.19
CA PRO A 221 -17.54 62.60 22.74
C PRO A 221 -18.74 62.82 23.66
N LEU A 222 -18.77 63.93 24.41
CA LEU A 222 -19.86 64.27 25.33
C LEU A 222 -21.18 64.60 24.62
N LEU A 223 -21.13 65.13 23.40
CA LEU A 223 -22.34 65.48 22.62
C LEU A 223 -22.91 64.27 21.87
N ASN A 224 -22.05 63.30 21.55
CA ASN A 224 -22.39 62.12 20.76
C ASN A 224 -22.55 60.84 21.60
N ALA A 225 -22.55 60.95 22.93
CA ALA A 225 -22.53 59.81 23.85
C ALA A 225 -23.66 58.79 23.60
N ALA A 226 -24.88 59.25 23.31
CA ALA A 226 -26.00 58.38 23.01
C ALA A 226 -25.81 57.60 21.69
N LYS A 227 -25.31 58.27 20.64
CA LYS A 227 -25.05 57.64 19.33
C LYS A 227 -23.85 56.70 19.36
N ILE A 228 -22.83 57.03 20.16
CA ILE A 228 -21.70 56.14 20.43
C ILE A 228 -22.20 54.87 21.12
N ALA A 229 -23.01 54.98 22.17
CA ALA A 229 -23.55 53.84 22.89
C ALA A 229 -24.45 52.94 22.02
N GLU A 230 -25.26 53.52 21.13
CA GLU A 230 -26.10 52.78 20.18
C GLU A 230 -25.28 51.99 19.14
N LEU A 231 -24.25 52.63 18.57
CA LEU A 231 -23.33 51.96 17.65
C LEU A 231 -22.49 50.89 18.36
N GLU A 232 -22.04 51.15 19.59
CA GLU A 232 -21.31 50.17 20.41
C GLU A 232 -22.18 48.96 20.75
N ALA A 233 -23.43 49.17 21.16
CA ALA A 233 -24.38 48.09 21.45
C ALA A 233 -24.65 47.18 20.23
N THR A 234 -24.47 47.71 19.01
CA THR A 234 -24.61 46.93 17.77
C THR A 234 -23.29 46.24 17.38
N VAL A 235 -22.14 46.89 17.62
CA VAL A 235 -20.82 46.38 17.23
C VAL A 235 -20.29 45.31 18.19
N GLU A 236 -20.48 45.46 19.50
CA GLU A 236 -20.01 44.50 20.51
C GLU A 236 -20.47 43.04 20.26
N PRO A 237 -21.76 42.74 20.02
CA PRO A 237 -22.18 41.35 19.76
C PRO A 237 -21.61 40.80 18.45
N MET A 238 -21.49 41.63 17.41
CA MET A 238 -20.89 41.23 16.14
C MET A 238 -19.38 41.01 16.27
N GLU A 239 -18.68 41.78 17.12
CA GLU A 239 -17.27 41.55 17.46
C GLU A 239 -17.07 40.24 18.23
N ALA A 240 -17.95 39.94 19.19
CA ALA A 240 -17.92 38.68 19.92
C ALA A 240 -18.13 37.48 18.99
N GLU A 241 -19.05 37.60 18.03
CA GLU A 241 -19.29 36.57 17.01
C GLU A 241 -18.10 36.41 16.04
N VAL A 242 -17.46 37.51 15.63
CA VAL A 242 -16.21 37.46 14.85
C VAL A 242 -15.12 36.72 15.62
N ALA A 243 -14.94 37.01 16.91
CA ALA A 243 -13.93 36.35 17.73
C ALA A 243 -14.20 34.84 17.88
N GLU A 244 -15.47 34.44 18.02
CA GLU A 244 -15.85 33.02 18.11
C GLU A 244 -15.62 32.29 16.78
N ILE A 245 -16.00 32.88 15.65
CA ILE A 245 -15.74 32.29 14.32
C ILE A 245 -14.24 32.20 14.05
N GLU A 246 -13.45 33.19 14.46
CA GLU A 246 -11.99 33.14 14.35
C GLU A 246 -11.40 31.98 15.15
N LYS A 247 -11.90 31.77 16.37
CA LYS A 247 -11.51 30.66 17.24
C LYS A 247 -11.89 29.30 16.63
N GLN A 248 -13.07 29.18 16.04
CA GLN A 248 -13.52 27.95 15.36
C GLN A 248 -12.70 27.65 14.09
N LEU A 249 -12.27 28.68 13.35
CA LEU A 249 -11.42 28.51 12.16
C LEU A 249 -9.94 28.26 12.48
N GLU A 250 -9.50 28.49 13.71
CA GLU A 250 -8.08 28.36 14.08
C GLU A 250 -7.50 26.95 13.85
N PRO A 251 -8.17 25.85 14.26
CA PRO A 251 -7.73 24.49 13.93
C PRO A 251 -7.65 24.24 12.41
N TYR A 252 -8.61 24.77 11.63
CA TYR A 252 -8.60 24.61 10.18
C TYR A 252 -7.43 25.33 9.51
N LYS A 253 -7.08 26.53 9.99
CA LYS A 253 -5.89 27.25 9.52
C LYS A 253 -4.61 26.52 9.89
N ASP A 254 -4.52 25.99 11.11
CA ASP A 254 -3.37 25.20 11.55
C ASP A 254 -3.18 23.94 10.69
N ILE A 255 -4.25 23.17 10.45
CA ILE A 255 -4.24 22.01 9.53
C ILE A 255 -3.74 22.42 8.13
N LYS A 256 -4.23 23.53 7.57
CA LYS A 256 -3.80 24.02 6.25
C LYS A 256 -2.32 24.41 6.23
N ASN A 257 -1.83 25.02 7.31
CA ASN A 257 -0.41 25.38 7.43
C ASN A 257 0.46 24.12 7.51
N GLN A 258 0.12 23.18 8.41
CA GLN A 258 0.82 21.91 8.54
C GLN A 258 0.81 21.09 7.25
N LEU A 259 -0.29 21.11 6.50
CA LEU A 259 -0.40 20.43 5.21
C LEU A 259 0.55 21.04 4.18
N ASN A 260 0.66 22.38 4.14
CA ASN A 260 1.62 23.05 3.26
C ASN A 260 3.07 22.75 3.66
N GLU A 261 3.36 22.70 4.95
CA GLU A 261 4.67 22.31 5.48
C GLU A 261 5.02 20.87 5.11
N ALA A 262 4.12 19.92 5.36
CA ALA A 262 4.31 18.50 5.03
C ALA A 262 4.48 18.29 3.51
N LYS A 263 3.67 18.96 2.68
CA LYS A 263 3.86 18.96 1.21
C LYS A 263 5.20 19.59 0.81
N GLY A 264 5.66 20.61 1.52
CA GLY A 264 6.98 21.19 1.35
C GLY A 264 8.11 20.20 1.67
N ILE A 265 7.99 19.46 2.78
CA ILE A 265 8.92 18.40 3.19
C ILE A 265 8.98 17.31 2.12
N LEU A 266 7.83 16.79 1.67
CA LEU A 266 7.76 15.75 0.65
C LEU A 266 8.43 16.19 -0.67
N ARG A 267 8.16 17.43 -1.12
CA ARG A 267 8.79 17.99 -2.32
C ARG A 267 10.30 18.12 -2.18
N ARG A 268 10.79 18.52 -1.00
CA ARG A 268 12.23 18.59 -0.72
C ARG A 268 12.84 17.20 -0.72
N LEU A 269 12.24 16.24 -0.02
CA LEU A 269 12.70 14.84 0.01
C LEU A 269 12.80 14.31 -1.42
N LYS A 270 11.76 14.41 -2.24
CA LYS A 270 11.77 13.94 -3.65
C LYS A 270 12.88 14.57 -4.51
N LYS A 271 13.33 15.80 -4.20
CA LYS A 271 14.47 16.44 -4.89
C LYS A 271 15.84 15.98 -4.38
N GLU A 272 15.90 15.37 -3.20
CA GLU A 272 17.14 14.91 -2.59
C GLU A 272 17.53 13.47 -2.99
N VAL A 273 16.66 12.74 -3.72
CA VAL A 273 16.88 11.33 -4.10
C VAL A 273 18.25 11.14 -4.74
N GLU A 274 18.54 11.90 -5.79
CA GLU A 274 19.80 11.78 -6.54
C GLU A 274 21.03 12.06 -5.66
N LYS A 275 20.96 13.13 -4.84
CA LYS A 275 22.05 13.50 -3.93
C LYS A 275 22.28 12.42 -2.87
N ARG A 276 21.22 11.85 -2.29
CA ARG A 276 21.35 10.80 -1.26
C ARG A 276 21.83 9.49 -1.90
N LEU A 277 21.33 9.13 -3.08
CA LEU A 277 21.73 7.93 -3.81
C LEU A 277 23.19 7.99 -4.22
N SER A 278 23.64 9.10 -4.81
CA SER A 278 25.04 9.30 -5.18
C SER A 278 25.99 9.28 -3.97
N ALA A 279 25.58 9.87 -2.84
CA ALA A 279 26.35 9.81 -1.60
C ALA A 279 26.46 8.37 -1.06
N LYS A 280 25.36 7.60 -1.07
CA LYS A 280 25.36 6.18 -0.69
C LYS A 280 26.24 5.36 -1.62
N ARG A 281 26.13 5.57 -2.94
CA ARG A 281 26.96 4.91 -3.94
C ARG A 281 28.45 5.18 -3.72
N ALA A 282 28.83 6.44 -3.50
CA ALA A 282 30.22 6.82 -3.26
C ALA A 282 30.83 6.23 -1.98
N ALA A 283 29.99 5.81 -1.02
CA ALA A 283 30.43 5.15 0.21
C ALA A 283 30.62 3.63 0.07
N LEU A 284 30.15 3.01 -1.02
CA LEU A 284 30.27 1.56 -1.23
C LEU A 284 31.65 1.18 -1.76
N THR A 285 32.24 0.15 -1.15
CA THR A 285 33.41 -0.54 -1.70
C THR A 285 33.02 -1.56 -2.76
N ASP A 286 33.97 -2.06 -3.56
CA ASP A 286 33.69 -3.12 -4.55
C ASP A 286 33.11 -4.39 -3.90
N GLU A 287 33.55 -4.73 -2.69
CA GLU A 287 33.01 -5.86 -1.91
C GLU A 287 31.56 -5.60 -1.50
N ASP A 288 31.22 -4.38 -1.08
CA ASP A 288 29.84 -3.99 -0.77
C ASP A 288 28.96 -4.04 -2.01
N CYS A 289 29.48 -3.63 -3.17
CA CYS A 289 28.77 -3.69 -4.45
C CYS A 289 28.47 -5.13 -4.84
N GLN A 290 29.45 -6.02 -4.69
CA GLN A 290 29.25 -7.45 -4.93
C GLN A 290 28.18 -8.02 -3.99
N GLY A 291 28.28 -7.74 -2.68
CA GLY A 291 27.30 -8.19 -1.70
C GLY A 291 25.89 -7.68 -2.01
N LEU A 292 25.77 -6.40 -2.39
CA LEU A 292 24.51 -5.76 -2.76
C LEU A 292 23.86 -6.40 -3.99
N VAL A 293 24.61 -6.55 -5.08
CA VAL A 293 24.10 -7.14 -6.32
C VAL A 293 23.68 -8.59 -6.10
N LEU A 294 24.51 -9.38 -5.40
CA LEU A 294 24.17 -10.77 -5.09
C LEU A 294 22.92 -10.87 -4.21
N ALA A 295 22.75 -9.97 -3.23
CA ALA A 295 21.53 -9.92 -2.43
C ALA A 295 20.30 -9.59 -3.28
N ILE A 296 20.38 -8.56 -4.13
CA ILE A 296 19.28 -8.18 -5.04
C ILE A 296 18.89 -9.34 -5.96
N PHE A 297 19.89 -10.03 -6.53
CA PHE A 297 19.65 -11.18 -7.40
C PHE A 297 19.04 -12.36 -6.65
N LYS A 298 19.48 -12.62 -5.41
CA LYS A 298 18.87 -13.62 -4.53
C LYS A 298 17.41 -13.29 -4.25
N ASP A 299 17.12 -12.05 -3.87
CA ASP A 299 15.78 -11.59 -3.52
C ASP A 299 14.83 -11.72 -4.72
N GLY A 300 15.30 -11.39 -5.93
CA GLY A 300 14.53 -11.62 -7.17
C GLY A 300 14.23 -13.11 -7.43
N LEU A 301 15.19 -14.01 -7.19
CA LEU A 301 14.97 -15.44 -7.37
C LEU A 301 14.03 -16.02 -6.28
N ILE A 302 14.10 -15.50 -5.05
CA ILE A 302 13.14 -15.81 -3.98
C ILE A 302 11.74 -15.39 -4.39
N ALA A 303 11.57 -14.18 -4.91
CA ALA A 303 10.27 -13.66 -5.34
C ALA A 303 9.66 -14.52 -6.46
N GLU A 304 10.45 -14.94 -7.44
CA GLU A 304 9.99 -15.88 -8.47
C GLU A 304 9.62 -17.24 -7.86
N LEU A 305 10.42 -17.78 -6.94
CA LEU A 305 10.08 -19.03 -6.25
C LEU A 305 8.76 -18.92 -5.47
N GLU A 306 8.58 -17.84 -4.71
CA GLU A 306 7.38 -17.54 -3.94
C GLU A 306 6.14 -17.39 -4.83
N ARG A 307 6.28 -16.80 -6.03
CA ARG A 307 5.19 -16.71 -7.00
C ARG A 307 4.68 -18.09 -7.40
N TYR A 308 5.58 -19.05 -7.64
CA TYR A 308 5.22 -20.42 -7.99
C TYR A 308 4.66 -21.20 -6.79
N VAL A 309 5.20 -21.00 -5.59
CA VAL A 309 4.68 -21.60 -4.34
C VAL A 309 3.27 -21.10 -4.06
N THR A 310 3.04 -19.78 -4.11
CA THR A 310 1.73 -19.17 -3.90
C THR A 310 0.72 -19.63 -4.93
N ALA A 311 1.11 -19.69 -6.21
CA ALA A 311 0.25 -20.21 -7.26
C ALA A 311 -0.10 -21.70 -7.04
N HIS A 312 0.86 -22.51 -6.57
CA HIS A 312 0.60 -23.90 -6.24
C HIS A 312 -0.34 -24.06 -5.03
N ARG A 313 -0.13 -23.28 -3.97
CA ARG A 313 -1.01 -23.24 -2.80
C ARG A 313 -2.44 -22.86 -3.19
N GLN A 314 -2.61 -21.86 -4.06
CA GLN A 314 -3.93 -21.51 -4.58
C GLN A 314 -4.58 -22.66 -5.36
N GLN A 315 -3.81 -23.45 -6.13
CA GLN A 315 -4.32 -24.65 -6.81
C GLN A 315 -4.84 -25.71 -5.82
N VAL A 316 -4.12 -25.91 -4.71
CA VAL A 316 -4.53 -26.84 -3.65
C VAL A 316 -5.82 -26.36 -2.99
N ILE A 317 -5.89 -25.07 -2.61
CA ILE A 317 -7.09 -24.47 -2.01
C ILE A 317 -8.30 -24.66 -2.93
N VAL A 318 -8.16 -24.29 -4.20
CA VAL A 318 -9.24 -24.44 -5.19
C VAL A 318 -9.65 -25.90 -5.37
N ALA A 319 -8.72 -26.84 -5.34
CA ALA A 319 -9.04 -28.27 -5.43
C ALA A 319 -9.89 -28.74 -4.24
N VAL A 320 -9.54 -28.32 -3.02
CA VAL A 320 -10.28 -28.67 -1.80
C VAL A 320 -11.65 -27.98 -1.75
N GLU A 321 -11.72 -26.70 -2.11
CA GLU A 321 -13.00 -25.99 -2.26
C GLU A 321 -13.93 -26.67 -3.27
N ASN A 322 -13.39 -27.12 -4.41
CA ASN A 322 -14.18 -27.86 -5.40
C ASN A 322 -14.68 -29.21 -4.88
N TRP A 323 -13.95 -29.86 -3.98
CA TRP A 323 -14.43 -31.08 -3.31
C TRP A 323 -15.49 -30.74 -2.26
N TRP A 324 -15.31 -29.65 -1.52
CA TRP A 324 -16.30 -29.18 -0.55
C TRP A 324 -17.65 -28.92 -1.24
N ASP A 325 -17.63 -28.15 -2.32
CA ASP A 325 -18.83 -27.80 -3.09
C ASP A 325 -19.54 -29.04 -3.66
N LYS A 326 -18.81 -30.14 -3.90
CA LYS A 326 -19.36 -31.38 -4.47
C LYS A 326 -19.82 -32.40 -3.43
N TYR A 327 -19.15 -32.48 -2.29
CA TYR A 327 -19.26 -33.64 -1.40
C TYR A 327 -19.60 -33.29 0.04
N ARG A 328 -19.62 -32.00 0.43
CA ARG A 328 -19.91 -31.61 1.82
C ARG A 328 -21.33 -31.96 2.25
N VAL A 329 -22.29 -31.78 1.35
CA VAL A 329 -23.65 -32.26 1.53
C VAL A 329 -23.73 -33.61 0.85
N THR A 330 -23.81 -34.68 1.63
CA THR A 330 -23.84 -36.02 1.07
C THR A 330 -25.23 -36.31 0.49
N LEU A 331 -25.32 -37.29 -0.42
CA LEU A 331 -26.61 -37.78 -0.90
C LEU A 331 -27.49 -38.24 0.27
N GLN A 332 -26.89 -38.81 1.32
CA GLN A 332 -27.61 -39.24 2.51
C GLN A 332 -28.20 -38.07 3.30
N ASP A 333 -27.48 -36.95 3.39
CA ASP A 333 -28.00 -35.73 4.01
C ASP A 333 -29.20 -35.19 3.23
N ILE A 334 -29.10 -35.16 1.89
CA ILE A 334 -30.19 -34.74 0.99
C ILE A 334 -31.39 -35.69 1.11
N GLU A 335 -31.17 -37.00 1.15
CA GLU A 335 -32.22 -38.00 1.31
C GLU A 335 -32.92 -37.87 2.68
N THR A 336 -32.15 -37.61 3.74
CA THR A 336 -32.68 -37.41 5.09
C THR A 336 -33.52 -36.13 5.18
N GLU A 337 -33.03 -35.02 4.61
CA GLU A 337 -33.79 -33.76 4.53
C GLU A 337 -35.07 -33.92 3.70
N ARG A 338 -34.99 -34.64 2.56
CA ARG A 338 -36.16 -34.96 1.74
C ARG A 338 -37.19 -35.74 2.55
N ASP A 339 -36.78 -36.79 3.24
CA ASP A 339 -37.69 -37.65 3.99
C ASP A 339 -38.34 -36.89 5.16
N ALA A 340 -37.58 -36.05 5.85
CA ALA A 340 -38.10 -35.14 6.87
C ALA A 340 -39.13 -34.13 6.29
N ALA A 341 -38.83 -33.53 5.14
CA ALA A 341 -39.75 -32.61 4.46
C ALA A 341 -41.03 -33.32 3.97
N CYS A 342 -40.92 -34.55 3.45
CA CYS A 342 -42.06 -35.38 3.06
C CYS A 342 -42.95 -35.72 4.27
N GLN A 343 -42.33 -36.01 5.42
CA GLN A 343 -43.07 -36.28 6.66
C GLN A 343 -43.85 -35.04 7.13
N GLN A 344 -43.21 -33.87 7.15
CA GLN A 344 -43.88 -32.61 7.48
C GLN A 344 -45.05 -32.30 6.53
N LEU A 345 -44.86 -32.49 5.22
CA LEU A 345 -45.92 -32.29 4.24
C LEU A 345 -47.12 -33.23 4.50
N SER A 346 -46.85 -34.50 4.82
CA SER A 346 -47.89 -35.48 5.16
C SER A 346 -48.69 -35.05 6.41
N GLU A 347 -48.00 -34.55 7.44
CA GLU A 347 -48.65 -34.01 8.64
C GLU A 347 -49.56 -32.81 8.33
N PHE A 348 -49.11 -31.87 7.48
CA PHE A 348 -49.93 -30.75 7.03
C PHE A 348 -51.14 -31.18 6.21
N LEU A 349 -50.97 -32.12 5.27
CA LEU A 349 -52.07 -32.65 4.46
C LEU A 349 -53.10 -33.40 5.31
N GLY A 350 -52.65 -34.17 6.30
CA GLY A 350 -53.53 -34.79 7.29
C GLY A 350 -54.31 -33.78 8.13
N GLY A 351 -53.65 -32.69 8.57
CA GLY A 351 -54.31 -31.58 9.27
C GLY A 351 -55.37 -30.85 8.42
N LEU A 352 -55.21 -30.84 7.09
CA LEU A 352 -56.16 -30.28 6.13
C LEU A 352 -57.24 -31.27 5.66
N GLY A 353 -57.18 -32.53 6.12
CA GLY A 353 -58.17 -33.57 5.78
C GLY A 353 -57.97 -34.23 4.42
N TYR A 354 -56.77 -34.15 3.85
CA TYR A 354 -56.40 -34.77 2.57
C TYR A 354 -55.66 -36.12 2.72
N ALA A 355 -55.49 -36.63 3.94
CA ALA A 355 -54.78 -37.89 4.22
C ALA A 355 -55.61 -39.14 3.93
#